data_AF-A0A534PF75-F1
#
_entry.id   AF-A0A534PF75-F1
#
_cell.length_a   1.000
_cell.length_b   1.000
_cell.length_c   1.000
_cell.angle_alpha   90.00
_cell.angle_beta   90.00
_cell.angle_gamma   90.00
#
_symmetry.space_group_name_H-M   'P 1'
#
loop_
_entity.id
_entity.type
_entity.pdbx_description
1 polymer ?
#
loop_
_entity_poly.entity_id
_entity_poly.type
_entity_poly.pdbx_seq_one_letter_code
_entity_poly.pdbx_strand_id
1 'polypeptide(L)' 'MGRIFETRKATMFARWDRMSKLFARIGKEITIAVRKGGPNPDANPALRRVIQNA' A
#
# COMPACT_ATOMS: atom_id res chain seq x y z
N MET A 1 -17.58 19.18 20.43
CA MET A 1 -16.25 19.03 19.77
C MET A 1 -15.89 20.35 19.11
N GLY A 2 -14.78 20.98 19.47
CA GLY A 2 -14.37 22.27 18.88
C GLY A 2 -13.85 22.11 17.44
N ARG A 3 -13.80 23.21 16.66
CA ARG A 3 -13.36 23.20 15.25
C ARG A 3 -11.99 22.52 15.04
N ILE A 4 -11.05 22.69 15.98
CA ILE A 4 -9.72 22.04 15.95
C ILE A 4 -9.80 20.52 16.11
N PHE A 5 -10.78 20.02 16.87
CA PHE A 5 -10.96 18.58 17.02
C PHE A 5 -11.46 17.96 15.72
N GLU A 6 -12.45 18.57 15.06
CA GLU A 6 -13.01 18.06 13.81
C GLU A 6 -11.97 18.06 12.68
N THR A 7 -11.12 19.10 12.59
CA THR A 7 -10.03 19.12 11.60
C THR A 7 -9.00 18.02 11.86
N ARG A 8 -8.59 17.81 13.12
CA ARG A 8 -7.66 16.71 13.48
C ARG A 8 -8.26 15.35 13.16
N LYS A 9 -9.52 15.11 13.53
CA LYS A 9 -10.26 13.89 13.23
C LYS A 9 -10.31 13.62 11.72
N ALA A 10 -10.63 14.63 10.91
CA ALA A 10 -10.65 14.51 9.46
C ALA A 10 -9.27 14.17 8.88
N THR A 11 -8.20 14.82 9.34
CA THR A 11 -6.83 14.51 8.87
C THR A 11 -6.40 13.09 9.24
N MET A 12 -6.78 12.60 10.42
CA MET A 12 -6.47 11.24 10.85
C MET A 12 -7.17 10.21 9.97
N PHE A 13 -8.48 10.39 9.70
CA PHE A 13 -9.22 9.48 8.82
C PHE A 13 -8.72 9.52 7.38
N ALA A 14 -8.41 10.70 6.85
CA ALA A 14 -7.84 10.83 5.51
C ALA A 14 -6.49 10.09 5.38
N ARG A 15 -5.66 10.11 6.43
CA ARG A 15 -4.41 9.32 6.46
C ARG A 15 -4.70 7.83 6.48
N TRP A 16 -5.64 7.37 7.30
CA TRP A 16 -5.96 5.95 7.43
C TRP A 16 -6.60 5.37 6.16
N ASP A 17 -7.48 6.13 5.51
CA ASP A 17 -8.07 5.78 4.22
C ASP A 17 -6.99 5.59 3.13
N ARG A 18 -6.01 6.50 3.07
CA ARG A 18 -4.87 6.37 2.16
C ARG A 18 -4.04 5.12 2.44
N MET A 19 -3.76 4.83 3.71
CA MET A 19 -3.01 3.63 4.10
C MET A 19 -3.75 2.35 3.71
N SER A 20 -5.05 2.26 4.00
CA SER A 20 -5.87 1.09 3.66
C SER A 20 -5.83 0.79 2.15
N LYS A 21 -5.99 1.83 1.31
CA LYS A 21 -5.94 1.70 -0.15
C LYS A 21 -4.55 1.28 -0.65
N LEU A 22 -3.49 1.79 -0.04
CA LEU A 22 -2.10 1.42 -0.36
C LEU A 22 -1.83 -0.06 -0.06
N PHE A 23 -2.22 -0.54 1.13
CA PHE A 23 -2.08 -1.95 1.50
C PHE A 23 -2.80 -2.89 0.51
N ALA A 24 -4.04 -2.55 0.15
CA ALA A 24 -4.80 -3.35 -0.82
C ALA A 24 -4.14 -3.37 -2.21
N ARG A 25 -3.58 -2.24 -2.65
CA ARG A 25 -2.88 -2.13 -3.94
C ARG A 25 -1.58 -2.94 -3.95
N ILE A 26 -0.74 -2.79 -2.93
CA ILE A 26 0.54 -3.51 -2.82
C ILE A 26 0.30 -5.03 -2.80
N GLY A 27 -0.66 -5.53 -2.01
CA GLY A 27 -0.98 -6.96 -1.97
C GLY A 27 -1.42 -7.53 -3.32
N LYS A 28 -2.21 -6.75 -4.08
CA LYS A 28 -2.59 -7.12 -5.45
C LYS A 28 -1.39 -7.14 -6.40
N GLU A 29 -0.52 -6.13 -6.32
CA GLU A 29 0.68 -6.05 -7.16
C GLU A 29 1.67 -7.19 -6.89
N ILE A 30 1.89 -7.54 -5.62
CA ILE A 30 2.69 -8.71 -5.22
C ILE A 30 2.10 -9.98 -5.84
N THR A 31 0.79 -10.20 -5.69
CA THR A 31 0.11 -11.39 -6.23
C THR A 31 0.26 -11.51 -7.74
N ILE A 32 0.13 -10.39 -8.47
CA ILE A 32 0.31 -10.35 -9.93
C ILE A 32 1.77 -10.62 -10.30
N ALA A 33 2.72 -10.00 -9.61
CA ALA A 33 4.15 -10.18 -9.87
C ALA A 33 4.58 -11.63 -9.64
N VAL A 34 4.14 -12.25 -8.55
CA VAL A 34 4.40 -13.66 -8.23
C VAL A 34 3.78 -14.58 -9.30
N ARG A 35 2.55 -14.31 -9.72
CA ARG A 35 1.89 -15.12 -10.76
C ARG A 35 2.57 -15.00 -12.14
N LYS A 36 3.21 -13.88 -12.43
CA LYS A 36 3.91 -13.64 -13.71
C LYS A 36 5.33 -14.18 -13.76
N GLY A 37 6.08 -14.09 -12.67
CA GLY A 37 7.53 -14.36 -12.67
C GLY A 37 8.02 -15.26 -11.53
N GLY A 38 7.10 -15.92 -10.83
CA GLY A 38 7.40 -16.76 -9.69
C GLY A 38 7.65 -15.96 -8.39
N PRO A 39 7.76 -16.68 -7.26
CA PRO A 39 7.84 -16.09 -5.93
C PRO A 39 9.23 -15.59 -5.54
N ASN A 40 10.26 -15.82 -6.37
CA ASN A 40 11.64 -15.42 -6.05
C ASN A 40 11.89 -13.96 -6.47
N PRO A 41 12.11 -13.02 -5.53
CA PRO A 41 12.37 -11.60 -5.83
C PRO A 41 13.74 -11.35 -6.48
N ASP A 42 14.69 -12.28 -6.35
CA ASP A 42 15.99 -12.17 -7.02
C ASP A 42 15.88 -12.44 -8.52
N ALA A 43 15.03 -13.40 -8.89
CA ALA A 43 14.77 -13.76 -10.29
C ALA A 43 13.64 -12.92 -10.93
N ASN A 44 12.87 -12.17 -10.14
CA ASN A 44 11.70 -11.40 -10.60
C ASN A 44 11.86 -9.90 -10.29
N PRO A 45 12.35 -9.09 -11.25
CA PRO A 45 12.53 -7.64 -11.07
C PRO A 45 11.24 -6.90 -10.74
N ALA A 46 10.09 -7.38 -11.23
CA ALA A 46 8.79 -6.77 -10.96
C ALA A 46 8.41 -6.96 -9.48
N LEU A 47 8.60 -8.16 -8.93
CA LEU A 47 8.36 -8.43 -7.51
C LEU A 47 9.31 -7.61 -6.63
N ARG A 48 10.60 -7.52 -7.00
CA ARG A 48 11.58 -6.71 -6.26
C ARG A 48 11.19 -5.24 -6.20
N ARG A 49 10.74 -4.67 -7.32
CA ARG A 49 10.29 -3.28 -7.38
C ARG A 49 9.06 -3.02 -6.52
N VAL A 50 8.11 -3.95 -6.47
CA VAL A 50 6.92 -3.82 -5.60
C VAL A 50 7.33 -3.84 -4.13
N ILE A 51 8.26 -4.72 -3.74
CA ILE A 51 8.75 -4.80 -2.35
C ILE A 51 9.51 -3.53 -1.94
N GLN A 52 10.28 -2.91 -2.85
CA GLN A 52 11.03 -1.69 -2.54
C GLN A 52 10.18 -0.42 -2.46
N ASN A 53 9.04 -0.39 -3.16
CA ASN A 53 8.14 0.79 -3.20
C ASN A 53 6.95 0.67 -2.23
N ALA A 54 6.82 -0.47 -1.55
CA ALA A 54 5.86 -0.70 -0.47
C ALA A 54 6.34 -0.03 0.82
#